data_AF-A0A7J0F3E1-F1
#
_entry.id   AF-A0A7J0F3E1-F1
#
_cell.length_a   1.000
_cell.length_b   1.000
_cell.length_c   1.000
_cell.angle_alpha   90.00
_cell.angle_beta   90.00
_cell.angle_gamma   90.00
#
_symmetry.space_group_name_H-M   'P 1'
#
loop_
_entity.id
_entity.type
_entity.pdbx_description
1 polymer ?
#
loop_
_entity_poly.entity_id
_entity_poly.type
_entity_poly.pdbx_seq_one_letter_code
_entity_poly.pdbx_strand_id
1 'polypeptide(L)'
;MDDSRNSIGETVMQCAVASDGQDGNAIQSPAIASADNGNAMQSPAITPTDNGNVMQSSAIASTDNDVAQKNRNLPFVKHSPIWETLESMEIFQKMPQRPHFRPLEKYKEDSREGLAIGYMVTFTSVVERILQLQFSSPASTIISTLETLSDLKNNGFDVGSISGRLKELLSKKEMEGQLLEELKGVEMQIMERVLENNKIDEEIHEIHSKMEELEEKLALASSRAKLKHSEVDALKSKIDVIVHDIQNAKNDFERLLTAPW
;
A
#
# COMPACT_ATOMS: atom_id res chain seq x y z
N MET A 1 -11.49 -14.53 -20.22
CA MET A 1 -12.47 -14.52 -19.11
C MET A 1 -11.84 -13.69 -18.01
N ASP A 2 -11.98 -12.37 -18.07
CA ASP A 2 -11.33 -11.50 -17.09
C ASP A 2 -12.09 -10.17 -17.01
N ASP A 3 -13.27 -10.22 -16.38
CA ASP A 3 -14.12 -9.03 -16.13
C ASP A 3 -14.67 -9.00 -14.68
N SER A 4 -14.18 -9.87 -13.79
CA SER A 4 -14.77 -10.00 -12.44
C SER A 4 -14.06 -9.20 -11.34
N ARG A 5 -12.94 -8.52 -11.65
CA ARG A 5 -12.18 -7.74 -10.66
C ARG A 5 -12.58 -6.28 -10.53
N ASN A 6 -13.41 -5.76 -11.45
CA ASN A 6 -13.78 -4.34 -11.45
C ASN A 6 -15.12 -4.02 -10.78
N SER A 7 -15.84 -5.03 -10.24
CA SER A 7 -17.22 -4.85 -9.74
C SER A 7 -17.34 -4.74 -8.21
N ILE A 8 -16.28 -5.04 -7.44
CA ILE A 8 -16.38 -5.10 -5.97
C ILE A 8 -15.95 -3.78 -5.31
N GLY A 9 -15.11 -2.99 -5.98
CA GLY A 9 -14.72 -1.65 -5.51
C GLY A 9 -15.85 -0.61 -5.56
N GLU A 10 -16.85 -0.77 -6.44
CA GLU A 10 -18.00 0.14 -6.52
C GLU A 10 -19.06 -0.15 -5.44
N THR A 11 -19.23 -1.41 -5.03
CA THR A 11 -20.27 -1.79 -4.06
C THR A 11 -19.99 -1.23 -2.66
N VAL A 12 -18.72 -1.06 -2.27
CA VAL A 12 -18.35 -0.52 -0.95
C VAL A 12 -18.50 1.02 -0.91
N MET A 13 -18.49 1.69 -2.06
CA MET A 13 -18.59 3.16 -2.13
C MET A 13 -20.04 3.66 -2.14
N GLN A 14 -21.04 2.78 -2.35
CA GLN A 14 -22.45 3.16 -2.42
C GLN A 14 -23.14 3.28 -1.05
N CYS A 15 -22.62 2.63 0.00
CA CYS A 15 -23.22 2.68 1.35
C CYS A 15 -22.79 3.89 2.17
N ALA A 16 -21.82 4.69 1.71
CA ALA A 16 -21.25 5.80 2.48
C ALA A 16 -21.81 7.19 2.12
N VAL A 17 -22.66 7.33 1.09
CA VAL A 17 -23.07 8.64 0.54
C VAL A 17 -24.44 9.11 1.03
N ALA A 18 -24.98 8.52 2.11
CA ALA A 18 -26.24 8.97 2.70
C ALA A 18 -26.03 9.36 4.17
N SER A 19 -25.30 10.45 4.42
CA SER A 19 -25.43 11.24 5.66
C SER A 19 -24.88 12.64 5.42
N ASP A 20 -25.79 13.56 5.15
CA ASP A 20 -25.62 15.01 5.27
C ASP A 20 -25.29 15.39 6.73
N GLY A 21 -24.39 16.37 6.92
CA GLY A 21 -24.11 16.97 8.22
C GLY A 21 -22.96 17.96 8.19
N GLN A 22 -23.28 19.23 7.98
CA GLN A 22 -22.39 20.40 8.11
C GLN A 22 -21.80 20.54 9.52
N ASP A 23 -20.51 20.90 9.63
CA ASP A 23 -20.05 22.19 10.17
C ASP A 23 -18.52 22.25 10.24
N GLY A 24 -17.96 23.41 9.88
CA GLY A 24 -16.52 23.60 9.67
C GLY A 24 -15.73 24.01 10.92
N ASN A 25 -14.40 23.98 10.80
CA ASN A 25 -13.55 25.15 11.02
C ASN A 25 -12.11 24.85 10.53
N ALA A 26 -11.51 25.83 9.85
CA ALA A 26 -10.14 25.79 9.35
C ALA A 26 -9.19 26.42 10.37
N ILE A 27 -8.05 25.78 10.68
CA ILE A 27 -6.85 26.48 11.19
C ILE A 27 -5.59 25.88 10.55
N GLN A 28 -4.79 26.81 10.02
CA GLN A 28 -3.51 26.69 9.34
C GLN A 28 -2.35 26.15 10.20
N SER A 29 -1.36 25.61 9.48
CA SER A 29 -0.01 25.22 9.92
C SER A 29 0.79 26.36 10.57
N PRO A 30 1.98 26.05 11.11
CA PRO A 30 3.15 26.59 10.40
C PRO A 30 4.36 25.64 10.28
N ALA A 31 5.16 25.94 9.26
CA ALA A 31 6.50 25.41 8.99
C ALA A 31 7.56 26.03 9.91
N ILE A 32 8.69 25.33 10.10
CA ILE A 32 9.91 25.90 10.69
C ILE A 32 11.11 25.54 9.79
N ALA A 33 11.84 26.59 9.41
CA ALA A 33 13.12 26.57 8.70
C ALA A 33 14.28 26.86 9.67
N SER A 34 15.49 26.38 9.35
CA SER A 34 16.81 27.01 9.64
C SER A 34 17.93 26.12 9.05
N ALA A 35 18.70 26.56 8.06
CA ALA A 35 19.97 27.33 8.17
C ALA A 35 21.11 26.50 8.82
N ASP A 36 22.03 25.96 8.03
CA ASP A 36 23.29 26.55 7.52
C ASP A 36 24.31 26.93 8.61
N ASN A 37 25.49 26.31 8.53
CA ASN A 37 26.76 26.88 8.98
C ASN A 37 27.92 26.00 8.49
N GLY A 38 28.72 26.56 7.58
CA GLY A 38 30.00 26.01 7.17
C GLY A 38 31.12 26.27 8.19
N ASN A 39 32.24 25.58 8.01
CA ASN A 39 33.56 26.19 8.17
C ASN A 39 34.66 25.35 7.49
N ALA A 40 35.49 26.06 6.73
CA ALA A 40 36.73 25.60 6.10
C ALA A 40 37.95 26.13 6.87
N MET A 41 39.15 25.70 6.43
CA MET A 41 40.53 26.00 6.89
C MET A 41 41.15 24.77 7.60
N GLN A 42 42.34 24.26 7.29
CA GLN A 42 43.55 24.88 6.76
C GLN A 42 44.55 23.81 6.28
N SER A 43 45.39 24.15 5.28
CA SER A 43 46.60 23.40 4.87
C SER A 43 47.75 23.57 5.87
N PRO A 44 48.87 22.82 5.70
CA PRO A 44 50.06 23.47 5.13
C PRO A 44 50.93 22.59 4.19
N ALA A 45 51.74 23.29 3.37
CA ALA A 45 52.82 22.80 2.50
C ALA A 45 54.06 22.31 3.32
N ILE A 46 55.04 21.57 2.79
CA ILE A 46 56.17 22.00 1.93
C ILE A 46 56.93 20.76 1.34
N THR A 47 57.44 20.98 0.13
CA THR A 47 58.29 20.30 -0.90
C THR A 47 59.64 19.61 -0.49
N PRO A 48 60.63 19.28 -1.39
CA PRO A 48 60.69 18.74 -2.79
C PRO A 48 61.82 17.68 -3.02
N THR A 49 61.89 17.05 -4.21
CA THR A 49 63.07 16.82 -5.12
C THR A 49 62.72 15.68 -6.10
N ASP A 50 63.23 15.50 -7.32
CA ASP A 50 63.84 16.26 -8.41
C ASP A 50 64.26 15.19 -9.45
N ASN A 51 64.42 15.58 -10.73
CA ASN A 51 65.02 14.86 -11.87
C ASN A 51 64.13 13.82 -12.58
N GLY A 52 63.94 13.83 -13.89
CA GLY A 52 64.53 14.65 -14.96
C GLY A 52 64.46 13.87 -16.27
N ASN A 53 63.80 14.46 -17.27
CA ASN A 53 64.07 14.42 -18.73
C ASN A 53 64.14 13.07 -19.50
N VAL A 54 63.40 12.96 -20.60
CA VAL A 54 63.91 12.99 -22.01
C VAL A 54 62.83 12.52 -23.00
N MET A 55 62.63 13.36 -24.02
CA MET A 55 61.94 13.15 -25.30
C MET A 55 62.31 11.84 -26.01
N GLN A 56 61.31 11.16 -26.60
CA GLN A 56 61.44 10.68 -27.98
C GLN A 56 60.06 10.37 -28.59
N SER A 57 59.68 11.20 -29.56
CA SER A 57 58.66 10.87 -30.55
C SER A 57 59.18 9.77 -31.47
N SER A 58 58.36 8.74 -31.72
CA SER A 58 58.44 7.95 -32.94
C SER A 58 57.02 7.57 -33.34
N ALA A 59 56.53 8.21 -34.39
CA ALA A 59 55.25 7.94 -35.02
C ALA A 59 55.51 7.16 -36.31
N ILE A 60 55.30 5.84 -36.31
CA ILE A 60 54.99 5.09 -37.54
C ILE A 60 54.37 3.72 -37.22
N ALA A 61 53.24 3.47 -37.87
CA ALA A 61 52.56 2.19 -38.10
C ALA A 61 52.08 1.41 -36.86
N SER A 62 50.79 1.54 -36.53
CA SER A 62 50.09 0.55 -35.71
C SER A 62 48.63 0.48 -36.13
N THR A 63 48.41 -0.10 -37.30
CA THR A 63 47.07 -0.60 -37.68
C THR A 63 46.94 -2.11 -37.38
N ASP A 64 48.04 -2.81 -37.09
CA ASP A 64 48.04 -4.25 -36.76
C ASP A 64 48.23 -4.56 -35.25
N ASN A 65 48.70 -3.59 -34.45
CA ASN A 65 48.95 -3.83 -33.01
C ASN A 65 47.67 -3.87 -32.16
N ASP A 66 46.58 -3.24 -32.59
CA ASP A 66 45.37 -3.13 -31.76
C ASP A 66 44.60 -4.47 -31.67
N VAL A 67 44.66 -5.30 -32.72
CA VAL A 67 44.10 -6.67 -32.72
C VAL A 67 45.00 -7.64 -31.95
N ALA A 68 46.32 -7.51 -32.10
CA ALA A 68 47.30 -8.34 -31.38
C ALA A 68 47.29 -8.09 -29.86
N GLN A 69 46.98 -6.87 -29.43
CA GLN A 69 46.91 -6.51 -28.00
C GLN A 69 45.56 -6.88 -27.38
N LYS A 70 44.46 -6.91 -28.16
CA LYS A 70 43.14 -7.40 -27.75
C LYS A 70 43.13 -8.90 -27.36
N ASN A 71 43.95 -9.73 -28.01
CA ASN A 71 44.01 -11.17 -27.74
C ASN A 71 44.96 -11.57 -26.60
N ARG A 72 45.83 -10.67 -26.10
CA ARG A 72 46.84 -11.02 -25.08
C ARG A 72 46.27 -11.33 -23.69
N ASN A 73 45.00 -11.02 -23.45
CA ASN A 73 44.36 -11.19 -22.14
C ASN A 73 43.33 -12.34 -22.10
N LEU A 74 43.19 -13.09 -23.19
CA LEU A 74 42.25 -14.22 -23.29
C LEU A 74 42.99 -15.55 -23.07
N PRO A 75 42.36 -16.53 -22.40
CA PRO A 75 42.98 -17.84 -22.16
C PRO A 75 42.90 -18.81 -23.36
N PHE A 76 42.56 -18.28 -24.54
CA PHE A 76 42.41 -18.99 -25.81
C PHE A 76 42.62 -18.03 -26.99
N VAL A 77 42.89 -18.57 -28.17
CA VAL A 77 42.94 -17.81 -29.43
C VAL A 77 41.58 -17.91 -30.14
N LYS A 78 41.11 -16.81 -30.70
CA LYS A 78 39.88 -16.78 -31.49
C LYS A 78 40.16 -17.32 -32.90
N HIS A 79 39.73 -18.54 -33.18
CA HIS A 79 39.85 -19.18 -34.49
C HIS A 79 38.53 -19.24 -35.24
N SER A 80 37.40 -19.22 -34.52
CA SER A 80 36.08 -19.33 -35.12
C SER A 80 35.65 -18.03 -35.80
N PRO A 81 35.15 -18.07 -37.05
CA PRO A 81 34.64 -16.88 -37.73
C PRO A 81 33.38 -16.30 -37.06
N ILE A 82 32.73 -17.05 -36.16
CA ILE A 82 31.51 -16.62 -35.47
C ILE A 82 31.74 -15.41 -34.55
N TRP A 83 32.98 -15.14 -34.13
CA TRP A 83 33.32 -13.99 -33.30
C TRP A 83 32.94 -12.67 -33.97
N GLU A 84 33.17 -12.54 -35.29
CA GLU A 84 32.80 -11.33 -36.02
C GLU A 84 31.29 -11.10 -36.02
N THR A 85 30.51 -12.15 -36.25
CA THR A 85 29.04 -12.11 -36.18
C THR A 85 28.54 -11.74 -34.78
N LEU A 86 29.14 -12.34 -33.75
CA LEU A 86 28.70 -12.16 -32.37
C LEU A 86 29.03 -10.75 -31.86
N GLU A 87 30.25 -10.27 -32.10
CA GLU A 87 30.70 -8.94 -31.66
C GLU A 87 30.02 -7.80 -32.45
N SER A 88 29.54 -8.08 -33.66
CA SER A 88 28.77 -7.11 -34.47
C SER A 88 27.28 -7.04 -34.12
N MET A 89 26.76 -7.90 -33.24
CA MET A 89 25.36 -7.82 -32.80
C MET A 89 25.07 -6.47 -32.13
N GLU A 90 23.89 -5.91 -32.41
CA GLU A 90 23.47 -4.58 -31.93
C GLU A 90 23.60 -4.43 -30.40
N ILE A 91 23.35 -5.50 -29.66
CA ILE A 91 23.47 -5.50 -28.20
C ILE A 91 24.90 -5.18 -27.72
N PHE A 92 25.93 -5.68 -28.39
CA PHE A 92 27.33 -5.39 -28.04
C PHE A 92 27.80 -4.03 -28.57
N GLN A 93 27.07 -3.44 -29.53
CA GLN A 93 27.28 -2.04 -29.92
C GLN A 93 26.68 -1.08 -28.89
N LYS A 94 25.46 -1.37 -28.42
CA LYS A 94 24.74 -0.58 -27.40
C LYS A 94 25.35 -0.74 -26.00
N MET A 95 25.82 -1.94 -25.69
CA MET A 95 26.43 -2.28 -24.41
C MET A 95 27.75 -3.03 -24.65
N PRO A 96 28.85 -2.30 -24.94
CA PRO A 96 30.14 -2.91 -25.19
C PRO A 96 30.61 -3.77 -24.02
N GLN A 97 31.00 -5.02 -24.31
CA GLN A 97 31.49 -5.99 -23.33
C GLN A 97 32.94 -6.37 -23.62
N ARG A 98 33.75 -6.55 -22.56
CA ARG A 98 35.15 -7.02 -22.65
C ARG A 98 35.45 -8.12 -21.61
N PRO A 99 34.75 -9.26 -21.68
CA PRO A 99 34.96 -10.35 -20.73
C PRO A 99 36.38 -10.93 -20.83
N HIS A 100 36.96 -11.21 -19.66
CA HIS A 100 38.32 -11.73 -19.56
C HIS A 100 38.40 -13.25 -19.70
N PHE A 101 37.29 -13.97 -19.43
CA PHE A 101 37.19 -15.43 -19.49
C PHE A 101 38.24 -16.25 -18.71
N ARG A 102 39.09 -15.62 -17.88
CA ARG A 102 40.06 -16.30 -16.98
C ARG A 102 39.58 -17.60 -16.32
N PRO A 103 38.34 -17.72 -15.80
CA PRO A 103 37.88 -19.00 -15.23
C PRO A 103 37.90 -20.18 -16.21
N LEU A 104 37.98 -19.94 -17.52
CA LEU A 104 38.06 -20.97 -18.54
C LEU A 104 39.42 -21.68 -18.59
N GLU A 105 40.46 -21.15 -17.95
CA GLU A 105 41.78 -21.79 -17.88
C GLU A 105 41.72 -23.20 -17.25
N LYS A 106 40.73 -23.45 -16.39
CA LYS A 106 40.48 -24.76 -15.78
C LYS A 106 40.03 -25.84 -16.77
N TYR A 107 39.60 -25.47 -17.97
CA TYR A 107 39.19 -26.41 -19.02
C TYR A 107 40.32 -26.64 -20.03
N LYS A 108 40.20 -27.72 -20.81
CA LYS A 108 41.14 -28.05 -21.90
C LYS A 108 41.15 -26.95 -22.95
N GLU A 109 42.34 -26.62 -23.46
CA GLU A 109 42.56 -25.53 -24.43
C GLU A 109 41.57 -25.57 -25.60
N ASP A 110 41.41 -26.74 -26.24
CA ASP A 110 40.51 -26.96 -27.38
C ASP A 110 39.02 -26.66 -27.09
N SER A 111 38.62 -26.59 -25.82
CA SER A 111 37.21 -26.33 -25.42
C SER A 111 36.95 -24.88 -24.98
N ARG A 112 37.99 -24.10 -24.70
CA ARG A 112 37.86 -22.76 -24.10
C ARG A 112 37.16 -21.77 -25.03
N GLU A 113 37.51 -21.78 -26.31
CA GLU A 113 36.89 -20.90 -27.29
C GLU A 113 35.38 -21.16 -27.41
N GLY A 114 34.98 -22.42 -27.52
CA GLY A 114 33.56 -22.81 -27.59
C GLY A 114 32.77 -22.38 -26.35
N LEU A 115 33.35 -22.53 -25.16
CA LEU A 115 32.73 -22.07 -23.91
C LEU A 115 32.59 -20.54 -23.85
N ALA A 116 33.60 -19.80 -24.30
CA ALA A 116 33.55 -18.34 -24.34
C ALA A 116 32.48 -17.83 -25.31
N ILE A 117 32.34 -18.46 -26.48
CA ILE A 117 31.24 -18.20 -27.42
C ILE A 117 29.89 -18.47 -26.73
N GLY A 118 29.76 -19.58 -26.02
CA GLY A 118 28.56 -19.91 -25.25
C GLY A 118 28.19 -18.84 -24.21
N TYR A 119 29.17 -18.28 -23.50
CA TYR A 119 28.92 -17.19 -22.55
C TYR A 119 28.48 -15.89 -23.24
N MET A 120 29.07 -15.54 -24.38
CA MET A 120 28.65 -14.37 -25.16
C MET A 120 27.20 -14.51 -25.64
N VAL A 121 26.81 -15.68 -26.16
CA VAL A 121 25.42 -15.98 -26.53
C VAL A 121 24.52 -15.90 -25.29
N THR A 122 24.93 -16.50 -24.18
CA THR A 122 24.17 -16.46 -22.91
C THR A 122 23.89 -15.03 -22.47
N PHE A 123 24.87 -14.13 -22.55
CA PHE A 123 24.68 -12.70 -22.25
C PHE A 123 23.57 -12.09 -23.13
N THR A 124 23.58 -12.33 -24.44
CA THR A 124 22.54 -11.81 -25.34
C THR A 124 21.15 -12.33 -24.98
N SER A 125 21.01 -13.63 -24.72
CA SER A 125 19.74 -14.25 -24.33
C SER A 125 19.24 -13.75 -22.97
N VAL A 126 20.15 -13.46 -22.03
CA VAL A 126 19.79 -12.87 -20.74
C VAL A 126 19.26 -11.45 -20.93
N VAL A 127 19.92 -10.61 -21.72
CA VAL A 127 19.44 -9.25 -21.96
C VAL A 127 18.08 -9.25 -22.64
N GLU A 128 17.89 -10.10 -23.65
CA GLU A 128 16.59 -10.25 -24.32
C GLU A 128 15.48 -10.67 -23.34
N ARG A 129 15.75 -11.66 -22.48
CA ARG A 129 14.82 -12.10 -21.44
C ARG A 129 14.44 -10.97 -20.49
N ILE A 130 15.41 -10.12 -20.13
CA ILE A 130 15.17 -8.96 -19.26
C ILE A 130 14.28 -7.93 -19.95
N LEU A 131 14.46 -7.70 -21.25
CA LEU A 131 13.60 -6.80 -22.04
C LEU A 131 12.17 -7.32 -22.15
N GLN A 132 11.96 -8.64 -22.05
CA GLN A 132 10.65 -9.28 -22.09
C GLN A 132 9.97 -9.39 -20.72
N LEU A 133 10.65 -9.05 -19.62
CA LEU A 133 10.06 -9.10 -18.28
C LEU A 133 8.82 -8.20 -18.18
N GLN A 134 7.76 -8.76 -17.61
CA GLN A 134 6.50 -8.08 -17.32
C GLN A 134 6.26 -8.04 -15.82
N PHE A 135 5.35 -7.17 -15.37
CA PHE A 135 4.95 -7.15 -13.96
C PHE A 135 4.34 -8.49 -13.51
N SER A 136 3.63 -9.18 -14.40
CA SER A 136 3.09 -10.53 -14.16
C SER A 136 4.14 -11.64 -14.16
N SER A 137 5.39 -11.35 -14.56
CA SER A 137 6.44 -12.36 -14.56
C SER A 137 6.72 -12.88 -13.13
N PRO A 138 6.97 -14.18 -12.97
CA PRO A 138 7.32 -14.76 -11.67
C PRO A 138 8.62 -14.18 -11.12
N ALA A 139 8.70 -14.03 -9.79
CA ALA A 139 9.93 -13.61 -9.10
C ALA A 139 11.10 -14.58 -9.38
N SER A 140 10.80 -15.87 -9.55
CA SER A 140 11.80 -16.91 -9.90
C SER A 140 12.51 -16.64 -11.23
N THR A 141 11.85 -15.99 -12.19
CA THR A 141 12.48 -15.58 -13.45
C THR A 141 13.53 -14.50 -13.21
N ILE A 142 13.27 -13.55 -12.32
CA ILE A 142 14.23 -12.51 -11.95
C ILE A 142 15.41 -13.12 -11.18
N ILE A 143 15.14 -14.01 -10.22
CA ILE A 143 16.16 -14.69 -9.40
C ILE A 143 17.10 -15.53 -10.27
N SER A 144 16.56 -16.42 -11.11
CA SER A 144 17.38 -17.24 -12.02
C SER A 144 18.19 -16.41 -13.02
N THR A 145 17.67 -15.24 -13.42
CA THR A 145 18.40 -14.31 -14.28
C THR A 145 19.54 -13.63 -13.52
N LEU A 146 19.35 -13.25 -12.26
CA LEU A 146 20.40 -12.73 -11.39
C LEU A 146 21.53 -13.75 -11.16
N GLU A 147 21.19 -15.04 -10.99
CA GLU A 147 22.17 -16.13 -10.89
C GLU A 147 22.99 -16.24 -12.17
N THR A 148 22.34 -16.23 -13.34
CA THR A 148 23.03 -16.27 -14.64
C THR A 148 23.96 -15.06 -14.82
N LEU A 149 23.52 -13.86 -14.41
CA LEU A 149 24.38 -12.67 -14.44
C LEU A 149 25.58 -12.78 -13.49
N SER A 150 25.44 -13.44 -12.35
CA SER A 150 26.55 -13.72 -11.44
C SER A 150 27.62 -14.59 -12.12
N ASP A 151 27.21 -15.62 -12.85
CA ASP A 151 28.12 -16.48 -13.62
C ASP A 151 28.81 -15.72 -14.76
N LEU A 152 28.07 -14.84 -15.45
CA LEU A 152 28.64 -13.96 -16.47
C LEU A 152 29.65 -12.98 -15.86
N LYS A 153 29.31 -12.36 -14.72
CA LYS A 153 30.23 -11.48 -13.99
C LYS A 153 31.55 -12.17 -13.65
N ASN A 154 31.49 -13.42 -13.20
CA ASN A 154 32.68 -14.21 -12.87
C ASN A 154 33.59 -14.43 -14.10
N ASN A 155 33.03 -14.42 -15.31
CA ASN A 155 33.78 -14.51 -16.57
C ASN A 155 34.23 -13.14 -17.11
N GLY A 156 33.97 -12.05 -16.37
CA GLY A 156 34.43 -10.70 -16.68
C GLY A 156 33.43 -9.84 -17.44
N PHE A 157 32.17 -10.27 -17.57
CA PHE A 157 31.13 -9.41 -18.15
C PHE A 157 30.79 -8.26 -17.21
N ASP A 158 30.58 -7.07 -17.77
CA ASP A 158 30.04 -5.92 -17.05
C ASP A 158 28.52 -6.01 -17.02
N VAL A 159 28.02 -6.53 -15.90
CA VAL A 159 26.59 -6.73 -15.64
C VAL A 159 26.06 -5.84 -14.51
N GLY A 160 26.89 -4.94 -13.96
CA GLY A 160 26.60 -4.23 -12.71
C GLY A 160 25.26 -3.47 -12.75
N SER A 161 25.05 -2.69 -13.80
CA SER A 161 23.83 -1.90 -13.99
C SER A 161 22.59 -2.79 -14.17
N ILE A 162 22.71 -3.87 -14.95
CA ILE A 162 21.60 -4.81 -15.19
C ILE A 162 21.23 -5.54 -13.90
N SER A 163 22.22 -6.05 -13.17
CA SER A 163 22.00 -6.71 -11.88
C SER A 163 21.38 -5.77 -10.85
N GLY A 164 21.80 -4.50 -10.81
CA GLY A 164 21.19 -3.48 -9.96
C GLY A 164 19.70 -3.28 -10.26
N ARG A 165 19.36 -3.11 -11.55
CA ARG A 165 17.97 -2.97 -11.99
C ARG A 165 17.11 -4.20 -11.68
N LEU A 166 17.64 -5.41 -11.86
CA LEU A 166 16.90 -6.63 -11.52
C LEU A 166 16.65 -6.77 -10.02
N LYS A 167 17.60 -6.37 -9.17
CA LYS A 167 17.39 -6.35 -7.71
C LYS A 167 16.30 -5.36 -7.32
N GLU A 168 16.26 -4.20 -7.96
CA GLU A 168 15.18 -3.23 -7.76
C GLU A 168 13.83 -3.82 -8.18
N LEU A 169 13.74 -4.43 -9.37
CA LEU A 169 12.53 -5.12 -9.82
C LEU A 169 12.08 -6.22 -8.85
N LEU A 170 13.02 -7.00 -8.31
CA LEU A 170 12.73 -8.01 -7.30
C LEU A 170 12.14 -7.40 -6.02
N SER A 171 12.70 -6.28 -5.55
CA SER A 171 12.17 -5.58 -4.37
C SER A 171 10.75 -5.06 -4.58
N LYS A 172 10.41 -4.61 -5.80
CA LYS A 172 9.04 -4.19 -6.14
C LYS A 172 8.08 -5.39 -6.15
N LYS A 173 8.55 -6.57 -6.58
CA LYS A 173 7.78 -7.81 -6.55
C LYS A 173 7.51 -8.29 -5.11
N GLU A 174 8.49 -8.13 -4.23
CA GLU A 174 8.31 -8.43 -2.80
C GLU A 174 7.30 -7.48 -2.15
N MET A 175 7.39 -6.19 -2.45
CA MET A 175 6.44 -5.17 -1.99
C MET A 175 5.00 -5.44 -2.48
N GLU A 176 4.83 -5.89 -3.73
CA GLU A 176 3.52 -6.32 -4.24
C GLU A 176 2.92 -7.43 -3.37
N GLY A 177 3.73 -8.43 -2.99
CA GLY A 177 3.28 -9.50 -2.10
C GLY A 177 2.82 -9.01 -0.73
N GLN A 178 3.55 -8.05 -0.14
CA GLN A 178 3.19 -7.43 1.14
C GLN A 178 1.86 -6.65 1.03
N LEU A 179 1.73 -5.83 -0.01
CA LEU A 179 0.51 -5.05 -0.25
C LEU A 179 -0.72 -5.92 -0.50
N LEU A 180 -0.57 -7.06 -1.19
CA LEU A 180 -1.67 -8.00 -1.41
C LEU A 180 -2.12 -8.67 -0.10
N GLU A 181 -1.20 -8.97 0.81
CA GLU A 181 -1.55 -9.52 2.12
C GLU A 181 -2.21 -8.46 3.01
N GLU A 182 -1.70 -7.23 2.99
CA GLU A 182 -2.34 -6.09 3.68
C GLU A 182 -3.75 -5.84 3.17
N LEU A 183 -3.95 -5.83 1.84
CA LEU A 183 -5.26 -5.68 1.22
C LEU A 183 -6.24 -6.73 1.74
N LYS A 184 -5.84 -8.01 1.71
CA LYS A 184 -6.66 -9.11 2.22
C LYS A 184 -6.98 -8.96 3.72
N GLY A 185 -6.02 -8.48 4.51
CA GLY A 185 -6.22 -8.19 5.92
C GLY A 185 -7.26 -7.09 6.16
N VAL A 186 -7.23 -6.03 5.36
CA VAL A 186 -8.21 -4.94 5.41
C VAL A 186 -9.59 -5.41 4.96
N GLU A 187 -9.69 -6.18 3.87
CA GLU A 187 -10.95 -6.75 3.40
C GLU A 187 -11.64 -7.62 4.48
N MET A 188 -10.86 -8.43 5.20
CA MET A 188 -11.36 -9.24 6.31
C MET A 188 -11.87 -8.38 7.48
N GLN A 189 -11.17 -7.31 7.84
CA GLN A 189 -11.62 -6.38 8.88
C GLN A 189 -12.91 -5.67 8.48
N ILE A 190 -13.04 -5.25 7.22
CA ILE A 190 -14.28 -4.65 6.72
C ILE A 190 -15.44 -5.64 6.87
N MET A 191 -15.25 -6.90 6.47
CA MET A 191 -16.29 -7.93 6.58
C MET A 191 -16.71 -8.17 8.04
N GLU A 192 -15.76 -8.22 8.96
CA GLU A 192 -16.03 -8.35 10.40
C GLU A 192 -16.84 -7.16 10.93
N ARG A 193 -16.43 -5.92 10.59
CA ARG A 193 -17.15 -4.71 11.01
C ARG A 193 -18.56 -4.63 10.43
N VAL A 194 -18.76 -5.06 9.19
CA VAL A 194 -20.09 -5.12 8.57
C VAL A 194 -20.99 -6.08 9.34
N LEU A 195 -20.47 -7.24 9.76
CA LEU A 195 -21.24 -8.19 10.57
C LEU A 195 -21.60 -7.62 11.95
N GLU A 196 -20.65 -6.96 12.61
CA GLU A 196 -20.89 -6.28 13.89
C GLU A 196 -21.95 -5.16 13.76
N ASN A 197 -21.87 -4.34 12.71
CA ASN A 197 -22.84 -3.29 12.45
C ASN A 197 -24.25 -3.85 12.24
N ASN A 198 -24.40 -4.93 11.47
CA ASN A 198 -25.71 -5.56 11.27
C ASN A 198 -26.33 -6.01 12.60
N LYS A 199 -25.52 -6.55 13.52
CA LYS A 199 -26.00 -6.93 14.86
C LYS A 199 -26.43 -5.70 15.67
N ILE A 200 -25.67 -4.61 15.60
CA ILE A 200 -26.03 -3.34 16.25
C ILE A 200 -27.35 -2.81 15.66
N ASP A 201 -27.54 -2.88 14.35
CA ASP A 201 -28.78 -2.44 13.70
C ASP A 201 -29.99 -3.29 14.14
N GLU A 202 -29.81 -4.61 14.31
CA GLU A 202 -30.83 -5.50 14.89
C GLU A 202 -31.18 -5.11 16.34
N GLU A 203 -30.17 -4.81 17.17
CA GLU A 203 -30.36 -4.35 18.54
C GLU A 203 -31.09 -3.00 18.59
N ILE A 204 -30.72 -2.05 17.73
CA ILE A 204 -31.41 -0.74 17.58
C ILE A 204 -32.87 -0.95 17.21
N HIS A 205 -33.15 -1.81 16.23
CA HIS A 205 -34.51 -2.12 15.80
C HIS A 205 -35.34 -2.72 16.96
N GLU A 206 -34.76 -3.65 17.74
CA GLU A 206 -35.44 -4.21 18.90
C GLU A 206 -35.75 -3.16 19.97
N ILE A 207 -34.83 -2.24 20.23
CA ILE A 207 -35.01 -1.13 21.17
C ILE A 207 -36.14 -0.20 20.70
N HIS A 208 -36.16 0.18 19.43
CA HIS A 208 -37.22 0.99 18.84
C HIS A 208 -38.60 0.34 19.03
N SER A 209 -38.72 -0.95 18.73
CA SER A 209 -39.97 -1.70 18.92
C SER A 209 -40.46 -1.70 20.38
N LYS A 210 -39.55 -1.87 21.35
CA LYS A 210 -39.90 -1.79 22.78
C LYS A 210 -40.30 -0.39 23.22
N MET A 211 -39.72 0.64 22.63
CA MET A 211 -40.05 2.04 22.92
C MET A 211 -41.49 2.35 22.50
N GLU A 212 -41.89 1.94 21.30
CA GLU A 212 -43.27 2.09 20.79
C GLU A 212 -44.28 1.38 21.71
N GLU A 213 -43.99 0.15 22.15
CA GLU A 213 -44.86 -0.59 23.08
C GLU A 213 -45.02 0.13 24.43
N LEU A 214 -43.94 0.72 24.95
CA LEU A 214 -43.98 1.46 26.21
C LEU A 214 -44.74 2.78 26.07
N GLU A 215 -44.61 3.49 24.95
CA GLU A 215 -45.37 4.70 24.66
C GLU A 215 -46.88 4.43 24.58
N GLU A 216 -47.30 3.32 23.95
CA GLU A 216 -48.70 2.91 23.92
C GLU A 216 -49.24 2.62 25.33
N LYS A 217 -48.48 1.86 26.13
CA LYS A 217 -48.83 1.57 27.53
C LYS A 217 -48.95 2.84 28.36
N LEU A 218 -48.05 3.81 28.18
CA LEU A 218 -48.08 5.09 28.86
C LEU A 218 -49.33 5.91 28.48
N ALA A 219 -49.71 5.92 27.20
CA ALA A 219 -50.91 6.60 26.72
C ALA A 219 -52.19 5.99 27.34
N LEU A 220 -52.29 4.66 27.38
CA LEU A 220 -53.40 3.94 28.01
C LEU A 220 -53.49 4.22 29.52
N ALA A 221 -52.36 4.18 30.22
CA ALA A 221 -52.31 4.47 31.66
C ALA A 221 -52.73 5.92 31.95
N SER A 222 -52.28 6.88 31.14
CA SER A 222 -52.63 8.30 31.26
C SER A 222 -54.13 8.54 31.04
N SER A 223 -54.73 7.88 30.04
CA SER A 223 -56.19 7.95 29.79
C SER A 223 -56.99 7.42 30.98
N ARG A 224 -56.58 6.26 31.52
CA ARG A 224 -57.22 5.65 32.70
C ARG A 224 -57.11 6.55 33.93
N ALA A 225 -55.96 7.17 34.14
CA ALA A 225 -55.74 8.11 35.24
C ALA A 225 -56.67 9.33 35.13
N LYS A 226 -56.80 9.92 33.92
CA LYS A 226 -57.73 11.03 33.67
C LYS A 226 -59.19 10.66 33.98
N LEU A 227 -59.64 9.47 33.55
CA LEU A 227 -60.99 8.99 33.86
C LEU A 227 -61.20 8.86 35.37
N LYS A 228 -60.26 8.24 36.07
CA LYS A 228 -60.35 8.08 37.53
C LYS A 228 -60.32 9.41 38.28
N HIS A 229 -59.55 10.39 37.80
CA HIS A 229 -59.57 11.73 38.36
C HIS A 229 -60.96 12.38 38.22
N SER A 230 -61.57 12.27 37.04
CA SER A 230 -62.94 12.77 36.80
C SER A 230 -63.99 12.07 37.67
N GLU A 231 -63.88 10.75 37.90
CA GLU A 231 -64.76 10.02 38.81
C GLU A 231 -64.63 10.55 40.25
N VAL A 232 -63.40 10.79 40.71
CA VAL A 232 -63.13 11.36 42.04
C VAL A 232 -63.75 12.75 42.18
N ASP A 233 -63.60 13.60 41.18
CA ASP A 233 -64.15 14.96 41.22
C ASP A 233 -65.69 14.97 41.21
N ALA A 234 -66.32 14.06 40.46
CA ALA A 234 -67.76 13.86 40.50
C ALA A 234 -68.25 13.41 41.89
N LEU A 235 -67.52 12.51 42.55
CA LEU A 235 -67.83 12.08 43.92
C LEU A 235 -67.68 13.22 44.93
N LYS A 236 -66.65 14.06 44.80
CA LYS A 236 -66.49 15.26 45.65
C LYS A 236 -67.66 16.23 45.49
N SER A 237 -68.10 16.51 44.27
CA SER A 237 -69.27 17.36 44.03
C SER A 237 -70.54 16.77 44.64
N LYS A 238 -70.72 15.45 44.60
CA LYS A 238 -71.86 14.79 45.26
C LYS A 238 -71.80 14.92 46.79
N ILE A 239 -70.61 14.87 47.39
CA ILE A 239 -70.44 15.14 48.82
C ILE A 239 -70.91 16.56 49.14
N ASP A 240 -70.52 17.56 48.34
CA ASP A 240 -70.92 18.95 48.56
C ASP A 240 -72.44 19.14 48.54
N VAL A 241 -73.14 18.48 47.60
CA VAL A 241 -74.61 18.49 47.53
C VAL A 241 -75.23 17.84 48.79
N ILE A 242 -74.75 16.66 49.19
CA ILE A 242 -75.27 15.97 50.37
C ILE A 242 -75.04 16.79 51.64
N VAL A 243 -73.87 17.43 51.78
CA VAL A 243 -73.57 18.32 52.91
C VAL A 243 -74.52 19.50 52.94
N HIS A 244 -74.81 20.11 51.79
CA HIS A 244 -75.79 21.19 51.68
C HIS A 244 -77.20 20.71 52.08
N ASP A 245 -77.64 19.56 51.59
CA ASP A 245 -78.96 18.98 51.90
C ASP A 245 -79.10 18.64 53.39
N ILE A 246 -78.06 18.08 54.02
CA ILE A 246 -78.03 17.83 55.48
C ILE A 246 -78.19 19.14 56.24
N GLN A 247 -77.49 20.20 55.82
CA GLN A 247 -77.59 21.50 56.47
C GLN A 247 -78.98 22.12 56.31
N ASN A 248 -79.60 22.00 55.13
CA ASN A 248 -80.96 22.44 54.89
C ASN A 248 -81.96 21.68 55.76
N ALA A 249 -81.87 20.35 55.82
CA ALA A 249 -82.72 19.52 56.66
C ALA A 249 -82.59 19.87 58.15
N LYS A 250 -81.36 20.14 58.62
CA LYS A 250 -81.11 20.64 59.97
C LYS A 250 -81.81 21.98 60.24
N ASN A 251 -81.69 22.93 59.31
CA ASN A 251 -82.35 24.24 59.45
C ASN A 251 -83.88 24.11 59.46
N ASP A 252 -84.44 23.25 58.60
CA ASP A 252 -85.88 22.96 58.56
C ASP A 252 -86.38 22.35 59.87
N PHE A 253 -85.62 21.41 60.44
CA PHE A 253 -85.93 20.81 61.74
C PHE A 253 -85.98 21.85 62.86
N GLU A 254 -84.96 22.72 62.95
CA GLU A 254 -84.92 23.81 63.94
C GLU A 254 -86.08 24.82 63.76
N ARG A 255 -86.46 25.11 62.51
CA ARG A 255 -87.61 25.96 62.19
C ARG A 255 -88.92 25.35 62.69
N LEU A 256 -89.11 24.03 62.58
CA LEU A 256 -90.29 23.34 63.08
C LEU A 256 -90.37 23.36 64.61
N LEU A 257 -89.23 23.23 65.30
CA LEU A 257 -89.18 23.31 66.78
C LEU A 257 -89.54 24.69 67.34
N THR A 258 -89.33 25.74 66.56
CA THR A 258 -89.56 27.15 66.96
C THR A 258 -90.91 27.69 66.49
N ALA A 259 -91.71 26.90 65.78
CA ALA A 259 -93.04 27.30 65.30
C ALA A 259 -94.08 27.32 66.45
N PRO A 260 -95.04 28.26 66.46
CA PRO A 260 -96.14 28.27 67.44
C PRO A 260 -97.08 27.07 67.26
N TRP A 261 -97.54 26.48 68.38
CA TRP A 261 -98.45 25.33 68.42
C TRP A 261 -99.88 25.67 68.01
#